data_AF-Q0Z8D7-F1
#
_entry.id   AF-Q0Z8D7-F1
#
_cell.length_a   1.000
_cell.length_b   1.000
_cell.length_c   1.000
_cell.angle_alpha   90.00
_cell.angle_beta   90.00
_cell.angle_gamma   90.00
#
_symmetry.space_group_name_H-M   'P 1'
#
loop_
_entity.id
_entity.type
_entity.pdbx_description
1 polymer ?
#
loop_
_entity_poly.entity_id
_entity_poly.type
_entity_poly.pdbx_seq_one_letter_code
_entity_poly.pdbx_strand_id
1 'polypeptide(L)'
;DRKFQAILPLRGKVLNTEKAKMADILKNEEINTMVYTIGAGVGSDFNLEDINYDKIIIMTDADTDGAHIQTLLLTFFYRYMRPLVEAGHVYIALPPLYKMSKGKGKTEKVSYAWTDGELEDLRKEFGKGAILQRYKGLG
;
A
#
# COMPACT_ATOMS: atom_id res chain seq x y z
N ASP A 1 -3.07 -0.04 14.84
CA ASP A 1 -2.59 0.04 16.24
C ASP A 1 -1.34 0.91 16.29
N ARG A 2 -1.39 2.05 16.99
CA ARG A 2 -0.28 3.01 17.08
C ARG A 2 0.97 2.46 17.78
N LYS A 3 0.88 1.31 18.46
CA LYS A 3 2.01 0.71 19.16
C LYS A 3 3.11 0.20 18.22
N PHE A 4 2.74 -0.21 17.01
CA PHE A 4 3.68 -0.85 16.06
C PHE A 4 3.46 -0.43 14.60
N GLN A 5 2.45 0.37 14.29
CA GLN A 5 2.18 0.85 12.93
C GLN A 5 2.48 2.34 12.84
N ALA A 6 3.40 2.69 11.93
CA ALA A 6 3.64 4.06 11.49
C ALA A 6 2.94 4.31 10.15
N ILE A 7 2.58 5.57 9.88
CA ILE A 7 1.95 5.99 8.63
C ILE A 7 2.81 7.09 8.02
N LEU A 8 3.24 6.88 6.78
CA LEU A 8 3.93 7.89 5.97
C LEU A 8 3.06 8.22 4.74
N PRO A 9 2.33 9.34 4.75
CA PRO A 9 1.51 9.75 3.62
C PRO A 9 2.39 10.34 2.52
N LEU A 10 2.33 9.78 1.32
CA LEU A 10 3.02 10.34 0.15
C LEU A 10 2.15 11.42 -0.50
N ARG A 11 2.66 12.64 -0.66
CA ARG A 11 1.92 13.73 -1.30
C ARG A 11 2.40 13.95 -2.73
N GLY A 12 1.45 13.98 -3.66
CA GLY A 12 1.74 14.20 -5.08
C GLY A 12 2.28 12.95 -5.79
N LYS A 13 2.77 13.13 -7.02
CA LYS A 13 3.30 12.02 -7.82
C LYS A 13 4.70 11.66 -7.33
N VAL A 14 4.93 10.38 -7.01
CA VAL A 14 6.24 9.85 -6.66
C VAL A 14 7.24 10.11 -7.80
N LEU A 15 8.44 10.57 -7.47
CA LEU A 15 9.49 10.81 -8.46
C LEU A 15 9.89 9.49 -9.13
N ASN A 16 9.94 9.48 -10.47
CA ASN A 16 10.46 8.34 -11.20
C ASN A 16 11.99 8.27 -11.07
N THR A 17 12.46 7.39 -10.19
CA THR A 17 13.88 7.24 -9.86
C THR A 17 14.69 6.46 -10.89
N GLU A 18 14.06 5.85 -11.89
CA GLU A 18 14.73 5.27 -13.06
C GLU A 18 15.26 6.36 -14.00
N LYS A 19 14.51 7.46 -14.13
CA LYS A 19 14.83 8.57 -15.04
C LYS A 19 15.53 9.75 -14.35
N ALA A 20 15.41 9.87 -13.05
CA ALA A 20 15.99 10.96 -12.28
C ALA A 20 17.47 10.70 -11.94
N LYS A 21 18.26 11.78 -11.86
CA LYS A 21 19.64 11.68 -11.38
C LYS A 21 19.65 11.52 -9.86
N MET A 22 20.68 10.88 -9.31
CA MET A 22 20.85 10.71 -7.85
C MET A 22 20.70 12.03 -7.08
N ALA A 23 21.27 13.12 -7.61
CA ALA A 23 21.17 14.44 -6.98
C ALA A 23 19.73 14.97 -6.89
N ASP A 24 18.85 14.63 -7.83
CA ASP A 24 17.45 15.05 -7.82
C ASP A 24 16.62 14.15 -6.88
N ILE A 25 16.98 12.87 -6.79
CA ILE A 25 16.38 11.91 -5.87
C ILE A 25 16.64 12.32 -4.42
N LEU A 26 17.90 12.67 -4.11
CA LEU A 26 18.31 13.15 -2.78
C LEU A 26 17.76 14.54 -2.41
N LYS A 27 17.20 15.28 -3.37
CA LYS A 27 16.49 16.55 -3.10
C LYS A 27 15.00 16.36 -2.91
N ASN A 28 14.46 15.19 -3.24
CA ASN A 28 13.04 14.92 -3.11
C ASN A 28 12.69 14.67 -1.64
N GLU A 29 11.78 15.48 -1.10
CA GLU A 29 11.37 15.41 0.31
C GLU A 29 10.72 14.07 0.67
N GLU A 30 9.90 13.50 -0.22
CA GLU A 30 9.21 12.22 0.01
C GLU A 30 10.20 11.05 0.04
N ILE A 31 11.14 11.01 -0.91
CA ILE A 31 12.21 9.99 -0.92
C ILE A 31 13.08 10.13 0.33
N ASN A 32 13.54 11.33 0.66
CA ASN A 32 14.36 11.56 1.86
C ASN A 32 13.62 11.10 3.12
N THR A 33 12.35 11.47 3.24
CA THR A 33 11.55 11.07 4.39
C THR A 33 11.47 9.55 4.47
N MET A 34 11.19 8.84 3.36
CA MET A 34 11.21 7.37 3.34
C MET A 34 12.55 6.80 3.81
N VAL A 35 13.67 7.29 3.27
CA VAL A 35 15.02 6.84 3.64
C VAL A 35 15.28 7.01 5.14
N TYR A 36 15.00 8.20 5.68
CA TYR A 36 15.18 8.48 7.10
C TYR A 36 14.25 7.64 7.98
N THR A 37 13.02 7.40 7.55
CA THR A 37 12.07 6.60 8.34
C THR A 37 12.49 5.14 8.40
N ILE A 38 12.97 4.58 7.28
CA ILE A 38 13.47 3.20 7.21
C ILE A 38 14.75 3.03 8.02
N GLY A 39 15.65 4.03 8.01
CA GLY A 39 16.81 4.09 8.92
C GLY A 39 18.04 3.28 8.50
N ALA A 40 17.98 2.63 7.34
CA ALA A 40 19.00 1.66 6.89
C ALA A 40 19.99 2.20 5.85
N GLY A 41 19.97 3.50 5.53
CA GLY A 41 20.76 4.07 4.42
C GLY A 41 20.15 3.83 3.04
N VAL A 42 20.94 4.04 1.97
CA VAL A 42 20.53 3.83 0.56
C VAL A 42 21.69 3.39 -0.32
N GLY A 43 21.38 2.67 -1.39
CA GLY A 43 22.34 2.30 -2.42
C GLY A 43 23.41 1.36 -1.89
N SER A 44 24.68 1.74 -2.07
CA SER A 44 25.83 0.98 -1.57
C SER A 44 25.92 0.93 -0.05
N ASP A 45 25.37 1.94 0.62
CA ASP A 45 25.47 2.11 2.08
C ASP A 45 24.22 1.55 2.78
N PHE A 46 23.36 0.82 2.06
CA PHE A 46 22.17 0.20 2.63
C PHE A 46 22.53 -1.03 3.48
N ASN A 47 22.12 -1.05 4.74
CA ASN A 47 22.28 -2.20 5.64
C ASN A 47 20.92 -2.72 6.13
N LEU A 48 20.61 -3.98 5.82
CA LEU A 48 19.35 -4.59 6.19
C LEU A 48 19.17 -4.73 7.71
N GLU A 49 20.26 -4.88 8.47
CA GLU A 49 20.20 -5.06 9.93
C GLU A 49 19.72 -3.81 10.67
N ASP A 50 19.82 -2.63 10.04
CA ASP A 50 19.50 -1.34 10.63
C ASP A 50 18.07 -0.86 10.33
N ILE A 51 17.23 -1.69 9.70
CA ILE A 51 15.86 -1.30 9.37
C ILE A 51 15.02 -1.08 10.63
N ASN A 52 14.32 0.05 10.70
CA ASN A 52 13.40 0.37 11.79
C ASN A 52 12.08 -0.42 11.73
N TYR A 53 11.76 -0.99 10.56
CA TYR A 53 10.51 -1.68 10.30
C TYR A 53 10.74 -3.00 9.56
N ASP A 54 10.23 -4.08 10.14
CA ASP A 54 10.21 -5.41 9.50
C ASP A 54 9.28 -5.47 8.28
N LYS A 55 8.27 -4.60 8.22
CA LYS A 55 7.28 -4.59 7.14
C LYS A 55 7.07 -3.20 6.59
N ILE A 56 7.40 -3.03 5.31
CA ILE A 56 7.03 -1.88 4.51
C ILE A 56 5.81 -2.25 3.69
N ILE A 57 4.68 -1.59 3.95
CA ILE A 57 3.41 -1.88 3.30
C ILE A 57 3.05 -0.71 2.38
N ILE A 58 3.06 -0.97 1.08
CA ILE A 58 2.57 -0.04 0.06
C ILE A 58 1.05 -0.18 0.00
N MET A 59 0.33 0.88 0.38
CA MET A 59 -1.13 0.91 0.37
C MET A 59 -1.60 2.07 -0.51
N THR A 60 -2.22 1.74 -1.64
CA THR A 60 -2.72 2.69 -2.63
C THR A 60 -4.17 2.37 -3.00
N ASP A 61 -4.81 3.27 -3.73
CA ASP A 61 -6.12 3.01 -4.33
C ASP A 61 -6.05 1.84 -5.31
N ALA A 62 -7.16 1.09 -5.42
CA ALA A 62 -7.31 -0.03 -6.34
C ALA A 62 -7.70 0.46 -7.76
N ASP A 63 -6.95 1.44 -8.27
CA ASP A 63 -7.12 2.04 -9.59
C ASP A 63 -5.80 2.09 -10.38
N THR A 64 -5.84 2.67 -11.58
CA THR A 64 -4.68 2.77 -12.46
C THR A 64 -3.59 3.68 -11.93
N ASP A 65 -3.96 4.73 -11.17
CA ASP A 65 -3.00 5.66 -10.58
C ASP A 65 -2.28 5.02 -9.38
N GLY A 66 -2.99 4.25 -8.57
CA GLY A 66 -2.42 3.42 -7.51
C GLY A 66 -1.44 2.39 -8.05
N ALA A 67 -1.79 1.68 -9.13
CA ALA A 67 -0.87 0.75 -9.80
C ALA A 67 0.41 1.45 -10.31
N HIS A 68 0.28 2.67 -10.82
CA HIS A 68 1.44 3.47 -11.23
C HIS A 68 2.32 3.87 -10.04
N ILE A 69 1.73 4.31 -8.92
CA ILE A 69 2.46 4.62 -7.68
C ILE A 69 3.21 3.39 -7.16
N GLN A 70 2.56 2.23 -7.12
CA GLN A 70 3.19 0.97 -6.72
C GLN A 70 4.43 0.69 -7.56
N THR A 71 4.33 0.85 -8.89
CA THR A 71 5.46 0.64 -9.81
C THR A 71 6.62 1.58 -9.50
N LEU A 72 6.35 2.86 -9.24
CA LEU A 72 7.39 3.86 -8.92
C LEU A 72 8.09 3.55 -7.61
N LEU A 73 7.35 3.17 -6.57
CA LEU A 73 7.89 2.79 -5.27
C LEU A 73 8.70 1.50 -5.34
N LEU A 74 8.20 0.48 -6.02
CA LEU A 74 8.92 -0.77 -6.24
C LEU A 74 10.22 -0.54 -7.00
N THR A 75 10.20 0.35 -8.00
CA THR A 75 11.40 0.74 -8.74
C THR A 75 12.43 1.39 -7.81
N PHE A 76 11.99 2.30 -6.93
CA PHE A 76 12.86 2.90 -5.92
C PHE A 76 13.47 1.85 -4.98
N PHE A 77 12.65 0.99 -4.37
CA PHE A 77 13.14 -0.05 -3.47
C PHE A 77 14.10 -1.02 -4.18
N TYR A 78 13.79 -1.42 -5.41
CA TYR A 78 14.64 -2.32 -6.18
C TYR A 78 16.00 -1.71 -6.55
N ARG A 79 16.06 -0.40 -6.82
CA ARG A 79 17.31 0.28 -7.19
C ARG A 79 18.18 0.64 -5.99
N TYR A 80 17.58 1.11 -4.90
CA TYR A 80 18.31 1.73 -3.78
C TYR A 80 18.22 0.95 -2.47
N MET A 81 17.33 -0.03 -2.36
CA MET A 81 17.13 -0.84 -1.14
C MET A 81 16.87 -2.31 -1.51
N ARG A 82 17.58 -2.83 -2.52
CA ARG A 82 17.36 -4.18 -3.05
C ARG A 82 17.30 -5.28 -1.97
N PRO A 83 18.20 -5.31 -0.96
CA PRO A 83 18.16 -6.36 0.06
C PRO A 83 16.85 -6.39 0.84
N LEU A 84 16.18 -5.25 0.99
CA LEU A 84 14.86 -5.16 1.63
C LEU A 84 13.79 -5.94 0.84
N VAL A 85 13.83 -5.85 -0.49
CA VAL A 85 12.90 -6.55 -1.38
C VAL A 85 13.21 -8.05 -1.39
N GLU A 86 14.47 -8.41 -1.51
CA GLU A 86 14.92 -9.81 -1.57
C GLU A 86 14.66 -10.57 -0.26
N ALA A 87 14.78 -9.89 0.89
CA ALA A 87 14.45 -10.45 2.20
C ALA A 87 12.94 -10.50 2.49
N GLY A 88 12.08 -10.00 1.59
CA GLY A 88 10.62 -10.12 1.74
C GLY A 88 10.02 -9.15 2.76
N HIS A 89 10.64 -7.99 3.00
CA HIS A 89 10.11 -6.96 3.89
C HIS A 89 9.14 -5.98 3.20
N VAL A 90 9.02 -6.02 1.86
CA VAL A 90 8.14 -5.13 1.09
C VAL A 90 6.85 -5.86 0.69
N TYR A 91 5.71 -5.28 1.07
CA TYR A 91 4.37 -5.82 0.87
C TYR A 91 3.48 -4.81 0.15
N ILE A 92 2.47 -5.30 -0.55
CA ILE A 92 1.41 -4.47 -1.13
C ILE A 92 0.11 -4.83 -0.42
N ALA A 93 -0.55 -3.82 0.16
CA ALA A 93 -1.86 -3.98 0.73
C ALA A 93 -2.91 -3.98 -0.39
N LEU A 94 -3.81 -4.95 -0.37
CA LEU A 94 -4.95 -5.02 -1.29
C LEU A 94 -6.20 -4.58 -0.53
N PRO A 95 -6.69 -3.34 -0.70
CA PRO A 95 -7.95 -2.94 -0.11
C PRO A 95 -9.12 -3.70 -0.77
N PRO A 96 -10.21 -3.96 -0.04
CA PRO A 96 -11.38 -4.63 -0.62
C PRO A 96 -12.04 -3.74 -1.66
N LEU A 97 -12.53 -4.35 -2.75
CA LEU A 97 -13.27 -3.65 -3.81
C LEU A 97 -14.73 -3.41 -3.41
N TYR A 98 -15.27 -4.30 -2.59
CA TYR A 98 -16.69 -4.34 -2.24
C TYR A 98 -16.88 -4.53 -0.73
N LYS A 99 -17.94 -3.90 -0.22
CA LYS A 99 -18.52 -4.16 1.09
C LYS A 99 -19.99 -4.48 0.90
N MET A 100 -20.43 -5.62 1.43
CA MET A 100 -21.83 -6.01 1.45
C MET A 100 -22.35 -5.95 2.87
N SER A 101 -23.49 -5.29 3.09
CA SER A 101 -24.12 -5.23 4.40
C SER A 101 -25.61 -5.57 4.36
N LYS A 102 -26.12 -6.14 5.47
CA LYS A 102 -27.54 -6.47 5.61
C LYS A 102 -27.99 -6.33 7.06
N GLY A 103 -29.18 -5.76 7.26
CA GLY A 103 -29.72 -5.43 8.56
C GLY A 103 -29.51 -3.95 8.91
N LYS A 104 -29.78 -3.59 10.17
CA LYS A 104 -29.58 -2.23 10.69
C LYS A 104 -29.11 -2.30 12.14
N GLY A 105 -28.25 -1.37 12.55
CA GLY A 105 -27.81 -1.24 13.94
C GLY A 105 -27.07 -2.47 14.45
N LYS A 106 -27.43 -2.98 15.62
CA LYS A 106 -26.72 -4.08 16.30
C LYS A 106 -26.77 -5.44 15.58
N THR A 107 -27.69 -5.62 14.63
CA THR A 107 -27.82 -6.86 13.86
C THR A 107 -27.29 -6.72 12.43
N GLU A 108 -26.60 -5.62 12.12
CA GLU A 108 -25.96 -5.45 10.81
C GLU A 108 -24.83 -6.46 10.64
N LYS A 109 -24.93 -7.27 9.59
CA LYS A 109 -23.83 -8.12 9.13
C LYS A 109 -23.10 -7.41 8.00
N VAL A 110 -21.78 -7.47 8.01
CA VAL A 110 -20.90 -6.86 7.02
C VAL A 110 -19.87 -7.88 6.57
N SER A 111 -19.69 -8.01 5.25
CA SER A 111 -18.64 -8.80 4.62
C SER A 111 -17.96 -7.99 3.51
N TYR A 112 -16.72 -8.35 3.18
CA TYR A 112 -15.90 -7.67 2.17
C TYR A 112 -15.51 -8.65 1.06
N ALA A 113 -15.32 -8.14 -0.15
CA ALA A 113 -14.83 -8.91 -1.30
C ALA A 113 -13.77 -8.14 -2.08
N TRP A 114 -12.79 -8.87 -2.60
CA TRP A 114 -11.64 -8.40 -3.38
C TRP A 114 -11.77 -8.75 -4.86
N THR A 115 -12.66 -9.66 -5.22
CA THR A 115 -12.91 -10.07 -6.60
C THR A 115 -14.40 -10.07 -6.94
N ASP A 116 -14.71 -10.01 -8.24
CA ASP A 116 -16.10 -10.13 -8.70
C ASP A 116 -16.70 -11.52 -8.37
N GLY A 117 -15.87 -12.57 -8.36
CA GLY A 117 -16.30 -13.91 -7.94
C GLY A 117 -16.70 -13.95 -6.47
N GLU A 118 -15.88 -13.40 -5.58
CA GLU A 118 -16.21 -13.29 -4.15
C GLU A 118 -17.48 -12.44 -3.93
N LEU A 119 -17.68 -11.39 -4.72
CA LEU A 119 -18.91 -10.59 -4.66
C LEU A 119 -20.13 -11.43 -5.02
N GLU A 120 -20.06 -12.28 -6.05
CA GLU A 120 -21.16 -13.16 -6.42
C GLU A 120 -21.48 -14.20 -5.33
N ASP A 121 -20.46 -14.70 -4.63
CA ASP A 121 -20.68 -15.61 -3.51
C ASP A 121 -21.31 -14.90 -2.30
N LEU A 122 -20.87 -13.67 -1.98
CA LEU A 122 -21.53 -12.84 -0.97
C LEU A 122 -22.98 -12.51 -1.33
N ARG A 123 -23.28 -12.29 -2.62
CA ARG A 123 -24.65 -12.06 -3.09
C ARG A 123 -25.56 -13.26 -2.83
N LYS A 124 -25.07 -14.48 -2.99
CA LYS A 124 -25.80 -15.71 -2.66
C LYS A 124 -26.00 -15.85 -1.15
N GLU A 125 -24.96 -15.60 -0.36
CA GLU A 125 -25.00 -15.72 1.10
C GLU A 125 -25.97 -14.71 1.74
N PHE A 126 -25.85 -13.44 1.36
CA PHE A 126 -26.64 -12.36 1.94
C PHE A 126 -28.08 -12.33 1.38
N GLY A 127 -28.29 -12.80 0.16
CA GLY A 127 -29.59 -12.84 -0.51
C GLY A 127 -30.23 -11.45 -0.70
N LYS A 128 -31.56 -11.42 -0.89
CA LYS A 128 -32.30 -10.17 -1.16
C LYS A 128 -32.26 -9.19 0.02
N GLY A 129 -32.23 -7.89 -0.30
CA GLY A 129 -32.28 -6.80 0.67
C GLY A 129 -30.94 -6.39 1.28
N ALA A 130 -29.83 -6.95 0.79
CA ALA A 130 -28.49 -6.51 1.13
C ALA A 130 -28.07 -5.29 0.31
N ILE A 131 -27.27 -4.42 0.93
CA ILE A 131 -26.75 -3.19 0.35
C ILE A 131 -25.32 -3.45 -0.09
N LEU A 132 -25.02 -3.14 -1.34
CA LEU A 132 -23.67 -3.19 -1.89
C LEU A 132 -23.05 -1.79 -1.89
N GLN A 133 -21.89 -1.67 -1.27
CA GLN A 133 -21.01 -0.51 -1.37
C GLN A 133 -19.77 -0.90 -2.18
N ARG A 134 -19.47 -0.15 -3.23
CA ARG A 134 -18.24 -0.31 -4.02
C ARG A 134 -17.23 0.76 -3.61
N TYR A 135 -16.02 0.35 -3.28
CA TYR A 135 -14.92 1.26 -3.02
C TYR A 135 -14.28 1.70 -4.35
N LYS A 136 -14.08 3.01 -4.51
CA LYS A 136 -13.39 3.59 -5.67
C LYS A 136 -11.96 4.03 -5.35
N GLY A 137 -11.59 4.00 -4.06
CA GLY A 137 -10.31 4.41 -3.50
C GLY A 137 -10.35 4.21 -1.99
N LEU A 138 -9.29 4.64 -1.30
CA LEU A 138 -9.12 4.53 0.14
C LEU A 138 -9.90 5.60 0.94
N GLY A 139 -10.37 6.65 0.26
CA GLY A 139 -11.11 7.79 0.84
C GLY A 139 -12.61 7.63 0.93
#